data_AF-U1PJ62-F1
#
_entry.id   AF-U1PJ62-F1
#
_cell.length_a   1.000
_cell.length_b   1.000
_cell.length_c   1.000
_cell.angle_alpha   90.00
_cell.angle_beta   90.00
_cell.angle_gamma   90.00
#
_symmetry.space_group_name_H-M   'P 1'
#
loop_
_entity.id
_entity.type
_entity.pdbx_description
1 polymer ?
#
loop_
_entity_poly.entity_id
_entity_poly.type
_entity_poly.pdbx_seq_one_letter_code
_entity_poly.pdbx_strand_id
1 'polypeptide(L)'
;MAKQVVTRTYTASIRNQSRVSDDLDALGFAASKLWNVGRWTCSRIWGEIGHIPNHTELTAYLKNHERYDDLHSQSSQRVLQELALAEAFRGWYGKRRNGDVRANPPGYRKRKW
;
A
#
# COMPACT_ATOMS: atom_id res chain seq x y z
N MET A 1 -26.51 -4.67 -23.53
CA MET A 1 -25.22 -5.40 -23.60
C MET A 1 -24.22 -4.72 -22.69
N ALA A 2 -23.73 -5.39 -21.64
CA ALA A 2 -22.76 -4.82 -20.72
C ALA A 2 -21.35 -4.82 -21.36
N LYS A 3 -20.67 -3.65 -21.37
CA LYS A 3 -19.27 -3.55 -21.84
C LYS A 3 -18.37 -4.34 -20.90
N GLN A 4 -17.86 -5.47 -21.37
CA GLN A 4 -16.87 -6.26 -20.63
C GLN A 4 -15.53 -5.51 -20.63
N VAL A 5 -15.16 -4.96 -19.48
CA VAL A 5 -13.86 -4.30 -19.29
C VAL A 5 -12.80 -5.39 -19.08
N VAL A 6 -11.92 -5.57 -20.06
CA VAL A 6 -10.78 -6.50 -19.96
C VAL A 6 -9.54 -5.71 -19.54
N THR A 7 -8.96 -6.05 -18.40
CA THR A 7 -7.67 -5.48 -17.96
C THR A 7 -6.54 -6.22 -18.68
N ARG A 8 -5.79 -5.51 -19.52
CA ARG A 8 -4.58 -6.07 -20.17
C ARG A 8 -3.34 -5.55 -19.45
N THR A 9 -2.53 -6.46 -18.94
CA THR A 9 -1.22 -6.15 -18.37
C THR A 9 -0.19 -6.12 -19.49
N TYR A 10 0.51 -5.00 -19.65
CA TYR A 10 1.66 -4.88 -20.55
C TYR A 10 2.93 -4.87 -19.72
N THR A 11 3.88 -5.74 -20.09
CA THR A 11 5.21 -5.76 -19.49
C THR A 11 6.19 -5.12 -20.48
N ALA A 12 6.92 -4.11 -20.04
CA ALA A 12 7.95 -3.45 -20.83
C ALA A 12 9.27 -3.39 -20.05
N SER A 13 10.38 -3.33 -20.77
CA SER A 13 11.72 -3.17 -20.19
C SER A 13 12.24 -1.76 -20.43
N ILE A 14 12.85 -1.18 -19.39
CA ILE A 14 13.51 0.12 -19.48
C ILE A 14 14.86 -0.07 -20.18
N ARG A 15 15.03 0.53 -21.36
CA ARG A 15 16.27 0.39 -22.15
C ARG A 15 17.44 1.23 -21.60
N ASN A 16 17.15 2.25 -20.82
CA ASN A 16 18.11 3.21 -20.25
C ASN A 16 18.16 3.12 -18.71
N GLN A 17 18.12 1.91 -18.15
CA GLN A 17 18.01 1.68 -16.70
C GLN A 17 19.06 2.44 -15.89
N SER A 18 20.31 2.51 -16.36
CA SER A 18 21.39 3.22 -15.68
C SER A 18 21.15 4.72 -15.47
N ARG A 19 20.27 5.34 -16.28
CA ARG A 19 19.94 6.77 -16.17
C ARG A 19 18.77 7.06 -15.24
N VAL A 20 18.02 6.04 -14.84
CA VAL A 20 16.79 6.18 -14.04
C VAL A 20 16.80 5.35 -12.77
N SER A 21 17.83 4.51 -12.56
CA SER A 21 17.88 3.59 -11.42
C SER A 21 17.80 4.34 -10.08
N ASP A 22 18.57 5.41 -9.92
CA ASP A 22 18.63 6.15 -8.66
C ASP A 22 17.29 6.82 -8.34
N ASP A 23 16.64 7.43 -9.34
CA ASP A 23 15.30 8.01 -9.20
C ASP A 23 14.26 6.94 -8.86
N LEU A 24 14.32 5.78 -9.52
CA LEU A 24 13.42 4.65 -9.24
C LEU A 24 13.64 4.07 -7.83
N ASP A 25 14.89 3.99 -7.36
CA ASP A 25 15.21 3.55 -6.00
C ASP A 25 14.73 4.58 -4.96
N ALA A 26 14.88 5.88 -5.23
CA ALA A 26 14.35 6.94 -4.38
C ALA A 26 12.82 6.88 -4.28
N LEU A 27 12.12 6.70 -5.42
CA LEU A 27 10.67 6.50 -5.45
C LEU A 27 10.25 5.22 -4.71
N GLY A 28 11.00 4.13 -4.88
CA GLY A 28 10.76 2.87 -4.17
C GLY A 28 10.94 3.01 -2.65
N PHE A 29 11.91 3.82 -2.22
CA PHE A 29 12.12 4.14 -0.81
C PHE A 29 11.00 5.01 -0.23
N ALA A 30 10.58 6.05 -0.94
CA ALA A 30 9.44 6.88 -0.57
C ALA A 30 8.15 6.07 -0.45
N ALA A 31 7.87 5.21 -1.45
CA ALA A 31 6.74 4.29 -1.42
C ALA A 31 6.80 3.34 -0.22
N SER A 32 7.97 2.80 0.10
CA SER A 32 8.15 1.91 1.26
C SER A 32 7.87 2.63 2.59
N LYS A 33 8.28 3.89 2.71
CA LYS A 33 7.97 4.71 3.90
C LYS A 33 6.49 4.98 4.04
N LEU A 34 5.83 5.45 2.97
CA LEU A 34 4.39 5.69 2.96
C LEU A 34 3.61 4.41 3.26
N TRP A 35 4.07 3.27 2.74
CA TRP A 35 3.53 1.95 3.04
C TRP A 35 3.59 1.65 4.55
N ASN A 36 4.74 1.86 5.19
CA ASN A 36 4.92 1.61 6.62
C ASN A 36 4.05 2.53 7.49
N VAL A 37 3.96 3.81 7.13
CA VAL A 37 3.08 4.77 7.82
C VAL A 37 1.62 4.33 7.71
N GLY A 38 1.14 4.00 6.51
CA GLY A 38 -0.24 3.54 6.31
C GLY A 38 -0.56 2.27 7.10
N ARG A 39 0.35 1.29 7.10
CA ARG A 39 0.21 0.07 7.93
C ARG A 39 0.10 0.39 9.42
N TRP A 40 0.98 1.24 9.93
CA TRP A 40 0.99 1.61 11.34
C TRP A 40 -0.32 2.29 11.74
N THR A 41 -0.80 3.23 10.93
CA THR A 41 -2.08 3.92 11.13
C THR A 41 -3.26 2.94 11.19
N CYS A 42 -3.33 1.99 10.26
CA CYS A 42 -4.37 0.97 10.27
C CYS A 42 -4.34 0.11 11.54
N SER A 43 -3.15 -0.31 11.98
CA SER A 43 -3.00 -1.11 13.21
C SER A 43 -3.45 -0.36 14.46
N ARG A 44 -3.19 0.96 14.50
CA ARG A 44 -3.58 1.82 15.62
C ARG A 44 -5.09 2.00 15.68
N ILE A 45 -5.71 2.37 14.57
CA ILE A 45 -7.17 2.56 14.48
C ILE A 45 -7.90 1.26 14.86
N TRP A 46 -7.40 0.11 14.39
CA TRP A 46 -7.94 -1.18 14.80
C TRP A 46 -7.79 -1.44 16.29
N GLY A 47 -6.61 -1.17 16.87
CA GLY A 47 -6.36 -1.36 18.30
C GLY A 47 -7.23 -0.48 19.20
N GLU A 48 -7.56 0.73 18.74
CA GLU A 48 -8.34 1.70 19.50
C GLU A 48 -9.85 1.50 19.36
N ILE A 49 -10.36 1.25 18.14
CA ILE A 49 -11.82 1.23 17.87
C ILE A 49 -12.30 0.00 17.09
N GLY A 50 -11.43 -0.95 16.75
CA GLY A 50 -11.82 -2.14 15.99
C GLY A 50 -12.31 -1.83 14.56
N HIS A 51 -11.94 -0.67 14.01
CA HIS A 51 -12.26 -0.29 12.63
C HIS A 51 -11.07 -0.54 11.71
N ILE A 52 -11.34 -0.97 10.47
CA ILE A 52 -10.33 -1.15 9.43
C ILE A 52 -10.57 -0.06 8.38
N PRO A 53 -9.68 0.95 8.29
CA PRO A 53 -9.83 2.02 7.33
C PRO A 53 -9.86 1.51 5.89
N ASN A 54 -10.72 2.09 5.06
CA ASN A 54 -10.67 1.90 3.62
C ASN A 54 -9.61 2.82 2.96
N HIS A 55 -9.31 2.60 1.67
CA HIS A 55 -8.28 3.38 0.96
C HIS A 55 -8.56 4.89 0.94
N THR A 56 -9.83 5.28 0.86
CA THR A 56 -10.27 6.67 0.83
C THR A 56 -10.05 7.35 2.18
N GLU A 57 -10.41 6.68 3.27
CA GLU A 57 -10.19 7.13 4.65
C GLU A 57 -8.69 7.26 4.95
N LEU A 58 -7.90 6.26 4.57
CA LEU A 58 -6.46 6.27 4.79
C LEU A 58 -5.78 7.37 3.96
N THR A 59 -6.21 7.58 2.71
CA THR A 59 -5.74 8.67 1.86
C THR A 59 -6.09 10.02 2.46
N ALA A 60 -7.34 10.22 2.90
CA ALA A 60 -7.75 11.48 3.51
C ALA A 60 -6.96 11.80 4.77
N TYR A 61 -6.71 10.79 5.62
CA TYR A 61 -5.93 10.94 6.84
C TYR A 61 -4.45 11.25 6.58
N LEU A 62 -3.84 10.58 5.59
CA LEU A 62 -2.41 10.73 5.29
C LEU A 62 -2.08 11.83 4.29
N LYS A 63 -3.08 12.48 3.68
CA LYS A 63 -2.86 13.50 2.65
C LYS A 63 -1.97 14.66 3.11
N ASN A 64 -2.00 14.99 4.40
CA ASN A 64 -1.18 16.06 4.99
C ASN A 64 0.08 15.52 5.72
N HIS A 65 0.40 14.23 5.57
CA HIS A 65 1.55 13.61 6.19
C HIS A 65 2.79 13.85 5.33
N GLU A 66 3.94 14.19 5.92
CA GLU A 66 5.20 14.47 5.20
C GLU A 66 5.56 13.39 4.15
N ARG A 67 5.31 12.13 4.46
CA ARG A 67 5.59 10.97 3.58
C ARG A 67 4.63 10.82 2.41
N TYR A 68 3.51 11.53 2.42
CA TYR A 68 2.56 11.54 1.30
C TYR A 68 3.08 12.42 0.16
N ASP A 69 3.80 13.49 0.51
CA ASP A 69 4.38 14.45 -0.44
C ASP A 69 5.73 14.01 -1.02
N ASP A 70 6.37 13.00 -0.42
CA ASP A 70 7.58 12.33 -0.96
C ASP A 70 7.31 11.64 -2.33
N LEU A 71 6.05 11.50 -2.74
CA LEU A 71 5.61 10.89 -4.00
C LEU A 71 4.61 11.80 -4.72
N HIS A 72 4.56 11.69 -6.05
CA HIS A 72 3.46 12.28 -6.81
C HIS A 72 2.11 11.77 -6.29
N SER A 73 1.11 12.65 -6.15
CA SER A 73 -0.17 12.35 -5.49
C SER A 73 -0.86 11.08 -6.01
N GLN A 74 -0.80 10.82 -7.32
CA GLN A 74 -1.33 9.59 -7.92
C GLN A 74 -0.56 8.34 -7.48
N SER A 75 0.77 8.43 -7.36
CA SER A 75 1.63 7.36 -6.85
C SER A 75 1.37 7.13 -5.37
N SER A 76 1.22 8.17 -4.56
CA SER A 76 0.86 8.07 -3.14
C SER A 76 -0.49 7.36 -2.97
N GLN A 77 -1.50 7.77 -3.74
CA GLN A 77 -2.80 7.09 -3.78
C GLN A 77 -2.69 5.63 -4.20
N ARG A 78 -1.85 5.30 -5.18
CA ARG A 78 -1.63 3.92 -5.61
C ARG A 78 -0.92 3.08 -4.56
N VAL A 79 0.08 3.63 -3.87
CA VAL A 79 0.74 2.96 -2.73
C VAL A 79 -0.26 2.74 -1.60
N LEU A 80 -1.10 3.73 -1.29
CA LEU A 80 -2.16 3.59 -0.29
C LEU A 80 -3.28 2.65 -0.75
N GLN A 81 -3.56 2.55 -2.05
CA GLN A 81 -4.51 1.61 -2.63
C GLN A 81 -3.97 0.17 -2.65
N GLU A 82 -2.68 0.01 -2.94
CA GLU A 82 -1.96 -1.26 -2.89
C GLU A 82 -1.80 -1.74 -1.44
N LEU A 83 -1.51 -0.82 -0.51
CA LEU A 83 -1.69 -1.02 0.94
C LEU A 83 -3.13 -1.42 1.28
N ALA A 84 -4.09 -0.67 0.72
CA ALA A 84 -5.51 -0.88 0.90
C ALA A 84 -6.07 -1.97 -0.02
N LEU A 85 -5.25 -3.01 -0.26
CA LEU A 85 -5.71 -4.36 0.03
C LEU A 85 -6.20 -4.41 1.49
N ALA A 86 -7.40 -3.90 1.68
CA ALA A 86 -8.25 -4.40 2.73
C ALA A 86 -8.37 -5.93 2.62
N GLU A 87 -8.03 -6.64 1.54
CA GLU A 87 -7.99 -8.11 1.57
C GLU A 87 -6.83 -8.71 2.39
N ALA A 88 -5.58 -8.23 2.24
CA ALA A 88 -4.47 -8.73 3.04
C ALA A 88 -4.68 -8.39 4.53
N PHE A 89 -5.17 -7.19 4.81
CA PHE A 89 -5.51 -6.77 6.17
C PHE A 89 -6.82 -7.39 6.68
N ARG A 90 -7.93 -7.46 5.91
CA ARG A 90 -9.19 -8.13 6.32
C ARG A 90 -8.96 -9.62 6.55
N GLY A 91 -8.10 -10.26 5.77
CA GLY A 91 -7.70 -11.65 6.01
C GLY A 91 -6.95 -11.81 7.32
N TRP A 92 -5.96 -10.95 7.58
CA TRP A 92 -5.23 -10.95 8.85
C TRP A 92 -6.11 -10.58 10.06
N TYR A 93 -6.89 -9.51 9.96
CA TYR A 93 -7.81 -9.06 10.99
C TYR A 93 -8.94 -10.05 11.23
N GLY A 94 -9.44 -10.73 10.19
CA GLY A 94 -10.41 -11.83 10.31
C GLY A 94 -9.83 -12.98 11.14
N LYS A 95 -8.58 -13.36 10.89
CA LYS A 95 -7.86 -14.34 11.72
C LYS A 95 -7.70 -13.86 13.17
N ARG A 96 -7.30 -12.60 13.37
CA ARG A 96 -7.15 -11.99 14.71
C ARG A 96 -8.47 -11.92 15.48
N ARG A 97 -9.57 -11.56 14.80
CA ARG A 97 -10.93 -11.54 15.36
C ARG A 97 -11.43 -12.94 15.72
N ASN A 98 -11.00 -13.95 14.97
CA ASN A 98 -11.30 -15.37 15.23
C ASN A 98 -10.36 -16.01 16.28
N GLY A 99 -9.54 -15.22 16.99
CA GLY A 99 -8.69 -15.70 18.08
C GLY A 99 -7.33 -16.26 17.66
N ASP A 100 -6.95 -16.17 16.38
CA ASP A 100 -5.63 -16.59 15.92
C ASP A 100 -4.56 -15.54 16.30
N VAL A 101 -3.99 -15.72 17.48
CA VAL A 101 -2.91 -14.88 18.02
C VAL A 101 -1.58 -15.03 17.26
N ARG A 102 -1.42 -16.09 16.44
CA ARG A 102 -0.21 -16.38 15.67
C ARG A 102 -0.22 -15.76 14.26
N ALA A 103 -1.34 -15.16 13.85
CA ALA A 103 -1.44 -14.50 12.57
C ALA A 103 -0.48 -13.30 12.50
N ASN A 104 0.48 -13.34 11.58
CA ASN A 104 1.41 -12.24 11.36
C ASN A 104 0.77 -11.11 10.55
N PRO A 105 0.92 -9.84 10.96
CA PRO A 105 0.42 -8.71 10.20
C PRO A 105 1.05 -8.64 8.79
N PRO A 106 0.32 -8.11 7.78
CA PRO A 106 0.84 -7.96 6.43
C PRO A 106 2.17 -7.21 6.46
N GLY A 107 3.19 -7.75 5.80
CA GLY A 107 4.53 -7.17 5.72
C GLY A 107 4.88 -6.82 4.28
N TYR A 108 5.54 -5.67 4.10
CA TYR A 108 6.15 -5.34 2.81
C TYR A 108 7.45 -6.12 2.67
N ARG A 109 7.56 -6.92 1.61
CA ARG A 109 8.79 -7.63 1.28
C ARG A 109 9.28 -7.12 -0.07
N LYS A 110 10.31 -6.25 -0.05
CA LYS A 110 11.03 -5.87 -1.28
C LYS A 110 11.56 -7.15 -1.91
N ARG A 111 11.01 -7.52 -3.07
CA ARG A 111 11.48 -8.66 -3.84
C ARG A 111 12.85 -8.26 -4.42
N LYS A 112 13.91 -8.90 -3.94
CA LYS A 112 15.23 -8.74 -4.54
C LYS A 112 15.20 -9.46 -5.89
N TRP A 113 15.57 -8.75 -6.95
CA TRP A 113 15.83 -9.32 -8.26
C TRP A 113 17.34 -9.51 -8.40
#